data_AF-A0A932NE56-F1
#
_entry.id   AF-A0A932NE56-F1
#
_cell.length_a   1.000
_cell.length_b   1.000
_cell.length_c   1.000
_cell.angle_alpha   90.00
_cell.angle_beta   90.00
_cell.angle_gamma   90.00
#
_symmetry.space_group_name_H-M   'P 1'
#
loop_
_entity.id
_entity.type
_entity.pdbx_description
1 polymer ?
#
loop_
_entity_poly.entity_id
_entity_poly.type
_entity_poly.pdbx_seq_one_letter_code
_entity_poly.pdbx_strand_id
1 'polypeptide(L)'
;MIPLALFLAVSGLSARAEDPATPEVAVSTPSAATPAEKPRGPLMPPPLPARPKSSLDSAGDVARDLAAAVEYFEAGQSYYRAFTKGSHTPEENKAFVQFLEDYEKELAIARKTHSLLGAWLERKSSVRD
;
A
#
# COMPACT_ATOMS: atom_id res chain seq x y z
N MET A 1 9.89 -5.56 -52.52
CA MET A 1 11.21 -5.83 -51.92
C MET A 1 11.00 -6.83 -50.80
N ILE A 2 11.72 -7.95 -50.88
CA ILE A 2 11.56 -9.22 -50.14
C ILE A 2 12.13 -9.09 -48.71
N PRO A 3 11.61 -9.86 -47.72
CA PRO A 3 11.65 -9.55 -46.29
C PRO A 3 12.83 -10.23 -45.57
N LEU A 4 13.14 -9.82 -44.33
CA LEU A 4 14.06 -10.58 -43.50
C LEU A 4 13.68 -10.54 -42.02
N ALA A 5 12.96 -11.57 -41.59
CA ALA A 5 13.02 -12.08 -40.24
C ALA A 5 14.44 -12.61 -39.98
N LEU A 6 15.03 -12.30 -38.83
CA LEU A 6 16.31 -12.88 -38.43
C LEU A 6 16.22 -13.57 -37.06
N PHE A 7 16.20 -14.91 -37.15
CA PHE A 7 16.88 -15.94 -36.34
C PHE A 7 16.86 -15.79 -34.81
N LEU A 8 16.29 -16.70 -34.02
CA LEU A 8 16.42 -18.17 -33.89
C LEU A 8 17.04 -18.46 -32.51
N ALA A 9 16.43 -19.46 -31.88
CA ALA A 9 16.69 -19.95 -30.55
C ALA A 9 18.13 -20.43 -30.31
N VAL A 10 18.54 -20.43 -29.05
CA VAL A 10 19.36 -21.53 -28.52
C VAL A 10 18.87 -21.91 -27.12
N SER A 11 18.49 -23.17 -27.02
CA SER A 11 18.19 -23.90 -25.80
C SER A 11 19.46 -24.10 -24.98
N GLY A 12 19.35 -23.96 -23.66
CA GLY A 12 20.38 -24.36 -22.70
C GLY A 12 19.79 -25.22 -21.59
N LEU A 13 19.24 -26.39 -21.95
CA LEU A 13 18.99 -27.48 -21.02
C LEU A 13 20.28 -28.31 -20.93
N SER A 14 20.92 -28.37 -19.77
CA SER A 14 21.82 -29.47 -19.44
C SER A 14 21.80 -29.75 -17.95
N ALA A 15 21.21 -30.90 -17.66
CA ALA A 15 21.36 -31.63 -16.42
C ALA A 15 22.67 -32.43 -16.44
N ARG A 16 23.20 -32.67 -15.23
CA ARG A 16 23.88 -33.90 -14.77
C ARG A 16 25.33 -34.17 -15.22
N ALA A 17 26.23 -34.19 -14.23
CA ALA A 17 27.19 -35.25 -13.89
C ALA A 17 28.08 -34.71 -12.75
N GLU A 18 27.96 -35.23 -11.52
CA GLU A 18 28.74 -36.35 -10.96
C GLU A 18 30.13 -35.88 -10.45
N ASP A 19 30.31 -36.06 -9.13
CA ASP A 19 31.47 -35.74 -8.30
C ASP A 19 32.82 -36.18 -8.87
N PRO A 20 33.90 -35.46 -8.48
CA PRO A 20 34.92 -36.19 -7.73
C PRO A 20 35.38 -35.47 -6.44
N ALA A 21 35.59 -36.30 -5.43
CA ALA A 21 36.02 -36.00 -4.07
C ALA A 21 37.26 -35.10 -3.95
N THR A 22 37.23 -34.20 -2.95
CA THR A 22 38.41 -33.71 -2.21
C THR A 22 37.95 -33.11 -0.86
N PRO A 23 38.81 -33.13 0.17
CA PRO A 23 38.43 -33.42 1.55
C PRO A 23 37.90 -32.23 2.35
N GLU A 24 36.98 -32.56 3.24
CA GLU A 24 36.73 -32.00 4.58
C GLU A 24 37.51 -30.73 4.96
N VAL A 25 36.84 -29.58 4.84
CA VAL A 25 36.94 -28.53 5.85
C VAL A 25 35.52 -28.27 6.32
N ALA A 26 35.16 -28.89 7.44
CA ALA A 26 33.99 -28.54 8.21
C ALA A 26 34.18 -27.10 8.70
N VAL A 27 33.83 -26.12 7.86
CA VAL A 27 33.57 -24.76 8.32
C VAL A 27 32.23 -24.84 9.02
N SER A 28 32.28 -25.10 10.32
CA SER A 28 31.21 -24.74 11.25
C SER A 28 30.94 -23.25 11.06
N THR A 29 30.01 -22.92 10.18
CA THR A 29 29.39 -21.60 10.20
C THR A 29 28.70 -21.50 11.56
N PRO A 30 29.05 -20.51 12.41
CA PRO A 30 28.23 -20.24 13.57
C PRO A 30 26.83 -19.95 13.03
N SER A 31 25.89 -20.79 13.41
CA SER A 31 24.46 -20.56 13.27
C SER A 31 24.21 -19.15 13.78
N ALA A 32 24.07 -18.22 12.84
CA ALA A 32 23.69 -16.86 13.15
C ALA A 32 22.29 -16.97 13.73
N ALA A 33 22.22 -16.92 15.06
CA ALA A 33 20.98 -16.80 15.79
C ALA A 33 20.22 -15.67 15.10
N THR A 34 19.14 -16.04 14.41
CA THR A 34 18.17 -15.10 13.85
C THR A 34 17.85 -14.15 15.00
N PRO A 35 18.09 -12.83 14.87
CA PRO A 35 17.74 -11.91 15.94
C PRO A 35 16.28 -12.16 16.25
N ALA A 36 15.97 -12.59 17.47
CA ALA A 36 14.61 -12.84 17.90
C ALA A 36 13.82 -11.57 17.58
N GLU A 37 12.98 -11.66 16.55
CA GLU A 37 12.22 -10.54 16.05
C GLU A 37 11.35 -10.10 17.22
N LYS A 38 11.71 -8.95 17.80
CA LYS A 38 11.03 -8.37 18.95
C LYS A 38 9.54 -8.37 18.58
N PRO A 39 8.64 -8.94 19.42
CA PRO A 39 7.23 -8.98 19.09
C PRO A 39 6.79 -7.56 18.75
N ARG A 40 6.52 -7.31 17.47
CA ARG A 40 5.94 -6.03 17.08
C ARG A 40 4.57 -6.03 17.74
N GLY A 41 4.28 -4.98 18.51
CA GLY A 41 2.95 -4.82 19.07
C GLY A 41 1.91 -4.89 17.94
N PRO A 42 0.65 -5.23 18.25
CA PRO A 42 -0.38 -5.46 17.23
C PRO A 42 -0.45 -4.29 16.25
N LEU A 43 -0.37 -4.58 14.96
CA LEU A 43 -0.49 -3.53 13.95
C LEU A 43 -1.96 -3.08 13.90
N MET A 44 -2.25 -1.88 14.39
CA MET A 44 -3.61 -1.36 14.42
C MET A 44 -3.93 -0.49 13.20
N PRO A 45 -5.07 -0.72 12.51
CA PRO A 45 -5.48 0.12 11.40
C PRO A 45 -5.82 1.53 11.88
N PRO A 46 -5.63 2.56 11.01
CA PRO A 46 -6.03 3.92 11.34
C PRO A 46 -7.56 4.00 11.54
N PRO A 47 -8.02 4.82 12.50
CA PRO A 47 -9.45 5.01 12.70
C PRO A 47 -10.06 5.74 11.50
N LEU A 48 -11.28 5.34 11.12
CA LEU A 48 -12.07 6.05 10.12
C LEU A 48 -12.25 7.53 10.50
N PRO A 49 -12.19 8.46 9.54
CA PRO A 49 -12.35 9.88 9.82
C PRO A 49 -13.73 10.12 10.43
N ALA A 50 -13.75 10.84 11.56
CA ALA A 50 -14.98 11.20 12.23
C ALA A 50 -15.69 12.29 11.42
N ARG A 51 -16.59 11.88 10.52
CA ARG A 51 -17.35 12.85 9.73
C ARG A 51 -18.29 13.64 10.63
N PRO A 52 -18.24 14.97 10.59
CA PRO A 52 -19.17 15.77 11.35
C PRO A 52 -20.60 15.45 10.86
N LYS A 53 -21.51 15.16 11.78
CA LYS A 53 -22.93 14.91 11.47
C LYS A 53 -23.65 16.16 10.92
N SER A 54 -22.98 17.31 10.93
CA SER A 54 -23.46 18.52 10.29
C SER A 54 -23.49 18.31 8.78
N SER A 55 -24.60 18.73 8.18
CA SER A 55 -24.74 18.84 6.73
C SER A 55 -23.54 19.60 6.13
N LEU A 56 -23.05 19.12 4.98
CA LEU A 56 -21.95 19.72 4.22
C LEU A 56 -22.43 21.01 3.51
N ASP A 57 -22.98 21.93 4.29
CA ASP A 57 -23.73 23.10 3.82
C ASP A 57 -22.83 24.31 3.55
N SER A 58 -21.55 24.24 3.91
CA SER A 58 -20.57 25.30 3.63
C SER A 58 -19.27 24.75 3.06
N ALA A 59 -18.59 25.54 2.22
CA ALA A 59 -17.24 25.21 1.75
C ALA A 59 -16.25 24.96 2.90
N GLY A 60 -16.43 25.61 4.05
CA GLY A 60 -15.61 25.37 5.23
C GLY A 60 -15.83 23.99 5.83
N ASP A 61 -17.08 23.49 5.82
CA ASP A 61 -17.40 22.14 6.29
C ASP A 61 -16.87 21.08 5.32
N VAL A 62 -17.03 21.33 4.02
CA VAL A 62 -16.47 20.47 2.95
C VAL A 62 -14.95 20.40 3.01
N ALA A 63 -14.27 21.53 3.25
CA ALA A 63 -12.82 21.57 3.39
C ALA A 63 -12.34 20.85 4.66
N ARG A 64 -13.07 20.96 5.78
CA ARG A 64 -12.75 20.24 7.02
C ARG A 64 -12.94 18.72 6.87
N ASP A 65 -14.01 18.29 6.21
CA ASP A 65 -14.24 16.86 5.88
C ASP A 65 -13.11 16.31 5.00
N LEU A 66 -12.72 17.06 3.96
CA LEU A 66 -11.63 16.67 3.08
C LEU A 66 -10.28 16.61 3.82
N ALA A 67 -10.01 17.54 4.73
CA ALA A 67 -8.79 17.52 5.54
C ALA A 67 -8.71 16.26 6.42
N ALA A 68 -9.81 15.90 7.09
CA ALA A 68 -9.88 14.67 7.88
C ALA A 68 -9.66 13.40 7.03
N ALA A 69 -10.16 13.39 5.79
CA ALA A 69 -9.90 12.29 4.86
C ALA A 69 -8.42 12.20 4.46
N VAL A 70 -7.74 13.33 4.26
CA VAL A 70 -6.30 13.38 3.95
C VAL A 70 -5.48 12.79 5.09
N GLU A 71 -5.75 13.20 6.34
CA GLU A 71 -5.08 12.64 7.52
C GLU A 71 -5.25 11.12 7.62
N TYR A 72 -6.46 10.62 7.35
CA TYR A 72 -6.73 9.19 7.29
C TYR A 72 -5.90 8.48 6.20
N PHE A 73 -5.77 9.06 5.01
CA PHE A 73 -4.97 8.48 3.93
C PHE A 73 -3.47 8.47 4.24
N GLU A 74 -2.94 9.51 4.86
CA GLU A 74 -1.54 9.57 5.29
C GLU A 74 -1.21 8.50 6.35
N ALA A 75 -2.09 8.36 7.34
CA ALA A 75 -2.00 7.28 8.32
C ALA A 75 -2.12 5.90 7.65
N GLY A 76 -3.02 5.77 6.67
CA GLY A 76 -3.20 4.56 5.86
C GLY A 76 -1.95 4.15 5.08
N GLN A 77 -1.22 5.10 4.49
CA GLN A 77 0.05 4.82 3.81
C GLN A 77 1.10 4.28 4.78
N SER A 78 1.19 4.86 5.97
CA SER A 78 2.11 4.43 7.01
C SER A 78 1.76 3.01 7.50
N TYR A 79 0.48 2.75 7.73
CA TYR A 79 -0.04 1.43 8.09
C TYR A 79 0.23 0.37 7.01
N TYR A 80 -0.04 0.67 5.74
CA TYR A 80 0.27 -0.21 4.60
C TYR A 80 1.75 -0.56 4.51
N ARG A 81 2.64 0.43 4.68
CA ARG A 81 4.10 0.20 4.67
C ARG A 81 4.57 -0.65 5.85
N ALA A 82 3.88 -0.58 6.98
CA ALA A 82 4.17 -1.40 8.14
C ALA A 82 3.65 -2.84 7.96
N PHE A 83 2.47 -2.99 7.36
CA PHE A 83 1.86 -4.28 7.04
C PHE A 83 2.56 -5.02 5.90
N THR A 84 3.27 -4.35 5.00
CA THR A 84 4.05 -5.03 3.96
C THR A 84 5.38 -5.59 4.47
N LYS A 85 5.70 -5.38 5.76
CA LYS A 85 6.96 -5.80 6.38
C LYS A 85 6.73 -6.83 7.47
N GLY A 86 6.71 -8.11 7.11
CA GLY A 86 6.77 -9.20 8.07
C GLY A 86 5.80 -10.33 7.77
N SER A 87 5.61 -11.20 8.76
CA SER A 87 4.55 -12.21 8.79
C SER A 87 3.43 -11.73 9.69
N HIS A 88 2.18 -11.92 9.28
CA HIS A 88 1.00 -11.40 9.96
C HIS A 88 0.08 -12.51 10.44
N THR A 89 -0.58 -12.30 11.58
CA THR A 89 -1.58 -13.26 12.06
C THR A 89 -2.83 -13.21 11.18
N PRO A 90 -3.68 -14.26 11.18
CA PRO A 90 -4.95 -14.24 10.47
C PRO A 90 -5.86 -13.06 10.86
N GLU A 91 -5.83 -12.65 12.13
CA GLU A 91 -6.58 -11.51 12.65
C GLU A 91 -6.06 -10.18 12.09
N GLU A 92 -4.74 -10.02 12.01
CA GLU A 92 -4.11 -8.85 11.39
C GLU A 92 -4.42 -8.79 9.89
N ASN A 93 -4.37 -9.92 9.19
CA ASN A 93 -4.77 -10.02 7.78
C ASN A 93 -6.22 -9.59 7.58
N LYS A 94 -7.14 -10.04 8.45
CA LYS A 94 -8.55 -9.65 8.39
C LYS A 94 -8.73 -8.15 8.62
N ALA A 95 -8.05 -7.59 9.62
CA ALA A 95 -8.09 -6.15 9.90
C ALA A 95 -7.53 -5.33 8.74
N PHE A 96 -6.48 -5.82 8.07
CA PHE A 96 -5.91 -5.17 6.91
C PHE A 96 -6.84 -5.20 5.69
N VAL A 97 -7.51 -6.32 5.41
CA VAL A 97 -8.52 -6.39 4.35
C VAL A 97 -9.66 -5.41 4.63
N GLN A 98 -10.15 -5.35 5.88
CA GLN A 98 -11.18 -4.38 6.25
C GLN A 98 -10.70 -2.93 6.05
N PHE A 99 -9.46 -2.64 6.43
CA PHE A 99 -8.84 -1.34 6.17
C PHE A 99 -8.82 -0.99 4.68
N LEU A 100 -8.49 -1.94 3.79
CA LEU A 100 -8.50 -1.69 2.35
C LEU A 100 -9.91 -1.36 1.83
N GLU A 101 -10.92 -2.11 2.26
CA GLU A 101 -12.32 -1.82 1.89
C GLU A 101 -12.75 -0.43 2.36
N ASP A 102 -12.39 -0.07 3.59
CA ASP A 102 -12.75 1.22 4.18
C ASP A 102 -11.95 2.36 3.51
N TYR A 103 -10.69 2.12 3.17
CA TYR A 103 -9.86 3.04 2.38
C TYR A 103 -10.49 3.34 1.02
N GLU A 104 -11.00 2.33 0.31
CA GLU A 104 -11.67 2.53 -0.98
C GLU A 104 -12.97 3.31 -0.84
N LYS A 105 -13.78 3.02 0.18
CA LYS A 105 -15.02 3.77 0.46
C LYS A 105 -14.71 5.23 0.77
N GLU A 106 -13.73 5.49 1.63
CA GLU A 106 -13.30 6.85 1.97
C GLU A 106 -12.74 7.58 0.75
N LEU A 107 -11.97 6.91 -0.11
CA LEU A 107 -11.44 7.50 -1.35
C LEU A 107 -12.56 7.94 -2.29
N ALA A 108 -13.61 7.12 -2.44
CA ALA A 108 -14.76 7.47 -3.26
C ALA A 108 -15.48 8.72 -2.73
N ILE A 109 -15.54 8.87 -1.40
CA ILE A 109 -16.21 10.00 -0.75
C ILE A 109 -15.34 11.25 -0.85
N ALA A 110 -14.05 11.16 -0.52
CA ALA A 110 -13.11 12.27 -0.66
C ALA A 110 -13.07 12.83 -2.09
N ARG A 111 -13.14 11.97 -3.13
CA ARG A 111 -13.25 12.42 -4.52
C ARG A 111 -14.51 13.25 -4.78
N LYS A 112 -15.66 12.84 -4.23
CA LYS A 112 -16.92 13.60 -4.34
C LYS A 112 -16.83 14.93 -3.60
N THR A 113 -16.31 14.92 -2.36
CA THR A 113 -16.11 16.11 -1.53
C THR A 113 -15.16 17.11 -2.21
N HIS A 114 -14.07 16.63 -2.82
CA HIS A 114 -13.14 17.45 -3.59
C HIS A 114 -13.81 18.10 -4.80
N SER A 115 -14.59 17.35 -5.59
CA SER A 115 -15.34 17.90 -6.73
C SER A 115 -16.39 18.94 -6.28
N LEU A 116 -17.07 18.70 -5.16
CA LEU A 116 -18.02 19.65 -4.58
C LEU A 116 -17.32 20.96 -4.21
N LEU A 117 -16.16 20.87 -3.54
CA LEU A 117 -15.37 22.04 -3.17
C LEU A 117 -14.89 22.81 -4.40
N GLY A 118 -14.43 22.12 -5.44
CA GLY A 118 -14.05 22.72 -6.71
C GLY A 118 -15.18 23.53 -7.34
N ALA A 119 -16.39 22.97 -7.40
CA ALA A 119 -17.56 23.67 -7.93
C ALA A 119 -17.93 24.94 -7.12
N TRP A 120 -17.74 24.90 -5.80
CA TRP A 120 -17.95 26.06 -4.93
C TRP A 120 -16.92 27.17 -5.18
N LEU A 121 -15.65 26.79 -5.31
CA LEU A 121 -14.55 27.72 -5.60
C LEU A 121 -14.73 28.38 -6.97
N GLU A 122 -15.08 27.60 -7.99
CA GLU A 122 -15.38 28.08 -9.34
C GLU A 122 -16.48 29.15 -9.30
N ARG A 123 -17.62 28.84 -8.64
CA ARG A 123 -18.76 29.76 -8.51
C ARG A 123 -18.42 31.04 -7.75
N LYS A 124 -17.50 30.99 -6.77
CA LYS A 124 -17.05 32.21 -6.08
C LYS A 124 -16.05 33.01 -6.89
N SER A 125 -15.23 32.35 -7.71
CA SER A 125 -14.27 33.04 -8.58
C SER A 125 -14.96 33.79 -9.73
N SER A 126 -16.08 33.26 -10.24
CA SER A 126 -16.85 33.85 -11.35
C SER A 126 -17.72 35.06 -10.98
N VAL A 127 -17.73 35.49 -9.71
CA VAL A 127 -18.48 36.68 -9.24
C VAL A 127 -17.62 37.95 -9.32
N ARG A 128 -16.38 37.85 -9.81
CA ARG A 128 -15.42 38.95 -9.84
C ARG A 128 -15.22 39.62 -11.21
N ASP A 129 -16.05 39.30 -12.20
CA ASP A 129 -16.10 39.98 -13.51
C ASP A 129 -17.43 40.74 -13.71
#